data_AF-A0A399G9T9-F1
#
_entry.id   AF-A0A399G9T9-F1
#
_cell.length_a   1.000
_cell.length_b   1.000
_cell.length_c   1.000
_cell.angle_alpha   90.00
_cell.angle_beta   90.00
_cell.angle_gamma   90.00
#
_symmetry.space_group_name_H-M   'P 1'
#
loop_
_entity.id
_entity.type
_entity.pdbx_description
1 polymer ?
#
loop_
_entity_poly.entity_id
_entity_poly.type
_entity_poly.pdbx_seq_one_letter_code
_entity_poly.pdbx_strand_id
1 'polypeptide(L)'
;MVTYEQAVAIADAWLNGSASPERRREVRTHEFDLGWVVWAVPAGAAERDRVAQRRRSPSDTGDACGVVDRRTGELSTWPSVPVEEVVRMYRDKHASDLFPYDPSLPPVVGPGNSVVFTYRDSGGEESAITRLSGPGMPPPEIQIWTELRWMGVRPEAVVGVHSDLYPADLPGGYHGRFLRDTLGGVEVSCSHDYGPTRAARARGMAALVDRTETVQRLTGAAPRPRPNRVPFPPGGPGRPVTDGMLQRTLSEAFLQVRRYGADLLADSGLPETVRTTLGRAGLPGLVPYFFAADSPNHPPAGGLFCDAATHLRARGVEVPGPAAETLAEYVRIGSDGGGAVAVRRGAPDTGSVWVIDVRTGASRYVNRSVAEFCRCLVLLSRTLPTLRGRDPYAAGRGVAEFQEALADIDGSVFGDPEHWWAVIVEQMWDGLL
;
A
#
# COMPACT_ATOMS: atom_id res chain seq x y z
N MET A 1 22.40 17.60 -0.96
CA MET A 1 21.83 16.63 -1.90
C MET A 1 22.84 16.41 -3.00
N VAL A 2 23.02 15.16 -3.40
CA VAL A 2 23.89 14.74 -4.49
C VAL A 2 23.17 14.96 -5.81
N THR A 3 23.88 15.49 -6.81
CA THR A 3 23.37 15.68 -8.17
C THR A 3 23.54 14.42 -9.00
N TYR A 4 22.84 14.32 -10.13
CA TYR A 4 23.01 13.21 -11.07
C TYR A 4 24.48 13.04 -11.50
N GLU A 5 25.16 14.14 -11.84
CA GLU A 5 26.57 14.12 -12.24
C GLU A 5 27.48 13.60 -11.12
N GLN A 6 27.23 14.01 -9.87
CA GLN A 6 27.97 13.51 -8.72
C GLN A 6 27.71 12.02 -8.46
N ALA A 7 26.47 11.55 -8.63
CA ALA A 7 26.14 10.13 -8.48
C ALA A 7 26.83 9.27 -9.55
N VAL A 8 26.87 9.74 -10.80
CA VAL A 8 27.61 9.08 -11.88
C VAL A 8 29.12 9.07 -11.60
N ALA A 9 29.69 10.17 -11.10
CA ALA A 9 31.10 10.23 -10.73
C ALA A 9 31.46 9.28 -9.59
N ILE A 10 30.61 9.16 -8.57
CA ILE A 10 30.78 8.21 -7.46
C ILE A 10 30.72 6.77 -7.98
N ALA A 11 29.75 6.48 -8.86
CA ALA A 11 29.59 5.16 -9.45
C ALA A 11 30.76 4.78 -10.38
N ASP A 12 31.25 5.72 -11.18
CA ASP A 12 32.40 5.52 -12.04
C ASP A 12 33.70 5.34 -11.24
N ALA A 13 33.91 6.12 -10.17
CA ALA A 13 35.03 5.90 -9.27
C ALA A 13 34.99 4.51 -8.59
N TRP A 14 33.80 4.03 -8.24
CA TRP A 14 33.63 2.71 -7.65
C TRP A 14 33.84 1.56 -8.64
N LEU A 15 33.25 1.65 -9.84
CA LEU A 15 33.28 0.59 -10.85
C LEU A 15 34.59 0.58 -11.64
N ASN A 16 35.19 1.75 -11.87
CA ASN A 16 36.30 1.95 -12.79
C ASN A 16 37.56 2.57 -12.14
N GLY A 17 37.55 2.90 -10.84
CA GLY A 17 38.65 3.63 -10.19
C GLY A 17 40.04 2.99 -10.31
N SER A 18 40.09 1.67 -10.54
CA SER A 18 41.34 0.89 -10.71
C SER A 18 41.55 0.39 -12.14
N ALA A 19 40.69 0.75 -13.10
CA ALA A 19 40.66 0.19 -14.45
C ALA A 19 41.47 1.04 -15.44
N SER A 20 42.27 0.37 -16.29
CA SER A 20 42.91 1.01 -17.46
C SER A 20 41.84 1.53 -18.45
N PRO A 21 42.14 2.52 -19.30
CA PRO A 21 41.16 3.10 -20.24
C PRO A 21 40.42 2.06 -21.10
N GLU A 22 41.11 0.98 -21.48
CA GLU A 22 40.58 -0.11 -22.31
C GLU A 22 39.68 -1.11 -21.53
N ARG A 23 39.73 -1.10 -20.19
CA ARG A 23 38.95 -1.99 -19.30
C ARG A 23 37.83 -1.26 -18.56
N ARG A 24 37.64 0.03 -18.87
CA ARG A 24 36.62 0.87 -18.28
C ARG A 24 35.24 0.40 -18.73
N ARG A 25 34.35 0.12 -17.78
CA ARG A 25 33.00 -0.37 -18.03
C ARG A 25 32.03 0.81 -18.13
N GLU A 26 31.05 0.72 -19.01
CA GLU A 26 29.97 1.71 -19.08
C GLU A 26 29.13 1.61 -17.81
N VAL A 27 28.92 2.74 -17.14
CA VAL A 27 28.07 2.84 -15.95
C VAL A 27 26.66 3.19 -16.39
N ARG A 28 25.69 2.34 -16.06
CA ARG A 28 24.27 2.68 -16.16
C ARG A 28 23.71 3.05 -14.81
N THR A 29 22.71 3.93 -14.83
CA THR A 29 22.04 4.44 -13.64
C THR A 29 20.53 4.32 -13.80
N HIS A 30 19.85 4.11 -12.68
CA HIS A 30 18.41 4.21 -12.58
C HIS A 30 18.07 5.07 -11.37
N GLU A 31 17.43 6.21 -11.64
CA GLU A 31 17.03 7.15 -10.60
C GLU A 31 15.74 6.71 -9.91
N PHE A 32 15.71 6.84 -8.58
CA PHE A 32 14.52 6.63 -7.77
C PHE A 32 14.47 7.64 -6.60
N ASP A 33 13.41 7.59 -5.79
CA ASP A 33 13.11 8.61 -4.78
C ASP A 33 14.19 8.79 -3.70
N LEU A 34 15.01 7.77 -3.42
CA LEU A 34 16.10 7.85 -2.43
C LEU A 34 17.50 8.00 -3.03
N GLY A 35 17.68 7.91 -4.35
CA GLY A 35 19.03 7.79 -4.90
C GLY A 35 19.11 7.33 -6.35
N TRP A 36 20.25 6.73 -6.68
CA TRP A 36 20.50 6.10 -7.98
C TRP A 36 21.01 4.69 -7.77
N VAL A 37 20.35 3.71 -8.38
CA VAL A 37 20.94 2.37 -8.56
C VAL A 37 21.96 2.46 -9.69
N VAL A 38 23.15 1.93 -9.47
CA VAL A 38 24.29 2.06 -10.38
C VAL A 38 24.89 0.67 -10.62
N TRP A 39 25.19 0.36 -11.89
CA TRP A 39 25.78 -0.92 -12.26
C TRP A 39 26.64 -0.78 -13.52
N ALA A 40 27.59 -1.71 -13.67
CA ALA A 40 28.40 -1.81 -14.88
C ALA A 40 27.69 -2.61 -15.97
N VAL A 41 27.81 -2.19 -17.22
CA VAL A 41 27.48 -3.01 -18.38
C VAL A 41 28.64 -3.98 -18.64
N PRO A 42 28.40 -5.31 -18.70
CA PRO A 42 29.45 -6.27 -19.00
C PRO A 42 30.06 -6.01 -20.38
N ALA A 43 31.39 -6.11 -20.49
CA ALA A 43 32.09 -6.04 -21.77
C ALA A 43 31.62 -7.18 -22.68
N GLY A 44 30.89 -6.85 -23.77
CA GLY A 44 30.32 -7.80 -24.73
C GLY A 44 28.77 -7.88 -24.75
N ALA A 45 28.06 -7.16 -23.86
CA ALA A 45 26.60 -7.10 -23.89
C ALA A 45 26.04 -6.16 -24.98
N ALA A 46 26.83 -5.19 -25.42
CA ALA A 46 26.45 -4.22 -26.46
C ALA A 46 26.05 -4.87 -27.81
N GLU A 47 26.55 -6.07 -28.10
CA GLU A 47 26.19 -6.81 -29.33
C GLU A 47 24.87 -7.59 -29.21
N ARG A 48 24.42 -7.96 -28.00
CA ARG A 48 23.23 -8.82 -27.78
C ARG A 48 21.93 -8.02 -27.53
N ASP A 49 22.03 -6.82 -26.96
CA ASP A 49 20.87 -5.97 -26.64
C ASP A 49 20.18 -5.36 -27.88
N ARG A 50 20.83 -5.34 -29.06
CA ARG A 50 20.19 -4.82 -30.29
C ARG A 50 19.19 -5.78 -30.95
N VAL A 51 19.21 -7.07 -30.58
CA VAL A 51 18.39 -8.11 -31.25
C VAL A 51 17.37 -8.78 -30.31
N ALA A 52 17.48 -8.65 -28.98
CA ALA A 52 16.55 -9.28 -28.06
C ALA A 52 16.20 -8.40 -26.85
N GLN A 53 15.02 -7.76 -26.89
CA GLN A 53 14.34 -7.25 -25.70
C GLN A 53 13.76 -8.41 -24.88
N ARG A 54 14.61 -9.25 -24.27
CA ARG A 54 14.14 -10.33 -23.36
C ARG A 54 14.88 -10.33 -22.02
N ARG A 55 14.07 -10.59 -20.98
CA ARG A 55 14.41 -10.86 -19.57
C ARG A 55 15.79 -11.50 -19.39
N ARG A 56 16.61 -10.92 -18.51
CA ARG A 56 17.86 -11.54 -18.05
C ARG A 56 17.57 -12.80 -17.24
N SER A 57 18.34 -13.87 -17.49
CA SER A 57 18.26 -15.14 -16.75
C SER A 57 19.14 -15.11 -15.47
N PRO A 58 18.81 -15.87 -14.41
CA PRO A 58 19.49 -15.81 -13.11
C PRO A 58 20.94 -16.34 -13.03
N SER A 59 21.58 -16.70 -14.15
CA SER A 59 22.86 -17.44 -14.15
C SER A 59 24.10 -16.60 -14.47
N ASP A 60 23.98 -15.29 -14.66
CA ASP A 60 25.12 -14.38 -14.84
C ASP A 60 25.52 -13.74 -13.49
N THR A 61 25.95 -14.58 -12.55
CA THR A 61 26.49 -14.18 -11.24
C THR A 61 27.86 -13.55 -11.43
N GLY A 62 27.97 -12.21 -11.37
CA GLY A 62 29.29 -11.56 -11.42
C GLY A 62 29.38 -10.06 -11.21
N ASP A 63 28.38 -9.26 -11.58
CA ASP A 63 28.51 -7.80 -11.49
C ASP A 63 27.63 -7.22 -10.36
N ALA A 64 28.29 -6.67 -9.34
CA ALA A 64 27.66 -6.05 -8.17
C ALA A 64 26.82 -4.82 -8.57
N CYS A 65 25.62 -4.69 -8.00
CA CYS A 65 24.84 -3.46 -8.08
C CYS A 65 25.18 -2.55 -6.88
N GLY A 66 25.30 -1.26 -7.13
CA GLY A 66 25.49 -0.24 -6.10
C GLY A 66 24.27 0.67 -5.98
N VAL A 67 24.10 1.31 -4.83
CA VAL A 67 23.14 2.40 -4.67
C VAL A 67 23.84 3.61 -4.09
N VAL A 68 23.73 4.75 -4.77
CA VAL A 68 24.20 6.06 -4.29
C VAL A 68 23.03 6.78 -3.62
N ASP A 69 23.15 7.05 -2.32
CA ASP A 69 22.15 7.79 -1.54
C ASP A 69 22.10 9.26 -1.99
N ARG A 70 20.90 9.77 -2.27
CA ARG A 70 20.70 11.14 -2.74
C ARG A 70 21.04 12.21 -1.71
N ARG A 71 20.89 11.90 -0.44
CA ARG A 71 21.09 12.85 0.66
C ARG A 71 22.54 12.86 1.10
N THR A 72 23.14 11.68 1.29
CA THR A 72 24.49 11.54 1.87
C THR A 72 25.58 11.39 0.81
N GLY A 73 25.25 10.91 -0.38
CA GLY A 73 26.24 10.52 -1.39
C GLY A 73 26.99 9.24 -1.06
N GLU A 74 26.56 8.52 -0.03
CA GLU A 74 27.15 7.25 0.34
C GLU A 74 26.78 6.19 -0.70
N LEU A 75 27.79 5.40 -1.09
CA LEU A 75 27.60 4.27 -1.98
C LEU A 75 27.54 2.98 -1.16
N SER A 76 26.46 2.22 -1.34
CA SER A 76 26.26 0.91 -0.71
C SER A 76 26.19 -0.20 -1.76
N THR A 77 26.67 -1.39 -1.44
CA THR A 77 26.68 -2.55 -2.34
C THR A 77 25.51 -3.49 -2.08
N TRP A 78 24.91 -4.00 -3.15
CA TRP A 78 23.68 -4.81 -3.12
C TRP A 78 23.82 -6.06 -4.00
N PRO A 79 23.01 -7.11 -3.73
CA PRO A 79 22.98 -8.30 -4.56
C PRO A 79 22.70 -7.99 -6.03
N SER A 80 23.20 -8.84 -6.93
CA SER A 80 22.94 -8.73 -8.37
C SER A 80 21.54 -9.26 -8.69
N VAL A 81 20.53 -8.47 -8.36
CA VAL A 81 19.10 -8.71 -8.62
C VAL A 81 18.57 -7.61 -9.55
N PRO A 82 17.36 -7.75 -10.14
CA PRO A 82 16.77 -6.68 -10.96
C PRO A 82 16.78 -5.33 -10.24
N VAL A 83 16.91 -4.24 -10.99
CA VAL A 83 17.02 -2.88 -10.44
C VAL A 83 15.85 -2.55 -9.52
N GLU A 84 14.63 -2.97 -9.89
CA GLU A 84 13.42 -2.77 -9.11
C GLU A 84 13.50 -3.46 -7.75
N GLU A 85 14.14 -4.63 -7.69
CA GLU A 85 14.36 -5.39 -6.46
C GLU A 85 15.43 -4.72 -5.58
N VAL A 86 16.52 -4.20 -6.17
CA VAL A 86 17.52 -3.40 -5.44
C VAL A 86 16.88 -2.14 -4.85
N VAL A 87 16.06 -1.43 -5.64
CA VAL A 87 15.29 -0.26 -5.18
C VAL A 87 14.40 -0.64 -4.00
N ARG A 88 13.65 -1.75 -4.11
CA ARG A 88 12.79 -2.25 -3.04
C ARG A 88 13.58 -2.55 -1.76
N MET A 89 14.65 -3.33 -1.87
CA MET A 89 15.50 -3.68 -0.72
C MET A 89 16.14 -2.45 -0.07
N TYR A 90 16.58 -1.48 -0.87
CA TYR A 90 17.16 -0.23 -0.37
C TYR A 90 16.12 0.61 0.36
N ARG A 91 14.92 0.80 -0.22
CA ARG A 91 13.80 1.45 0.45
C ARG A 91 13.47 0.77 1.77
N ASP A 92 13.49 -0.56 1.79
CA ASP A 92 13.16 -1.33 2.97
C ASP A 92 14.16 -1.17 4.10
N LYS A 93 15.45 -1.18 3.78
CA LYS A 93 16.51 -0.93 4.75
C LYS A 93 16.39 0.48 5.34
N HIS A 94 16.29 1.50 4.49
CA HIS A 94 16.22 2.89 4.94
C HIS A 94 14.95 3.22 5.73
N ALA A 95 13.81 2.61 5.39
CA ALA A 95 12.58 2.76 6.19
C ALA A 95 12.72 2.14 7.58
N SER A 96 13.39 0.99 7.69
CA SER A 96 13.63 0.33 8.98
C SER A 96 14.63 1.10 9.86
N ASP A 97 15.61 1.79 9.27
CA ASP A 97 16.57 2.61 10.02
C ASP A 97 15.91 3.83 10.70
N LEU A 98 14.80 4.36 10.14
CA LEU A 98 14.04 5.47 10.72
C LEU A 98 13.16 5.05 11.91
N PHE A 99 12.76 3.78 11.96
CA PHE A 99 11.95 3.21 13.04
C PHE A 99 12.56 1.89 13.52
N PRO A 100 13.70 1.94 14.22
CA PRO A 100 14.31 0.74 14.77
C PRO A 100 13.38 0.11 15.81
N TYR A 101 13.20 -1.20 15.71
CA TYR A 101 12.46 -1.98 16.71
C TYR A 101 13.39 -2.37 17.86
N ASP A 102 12.95 -2.09 19.10
CA ASP A 102 13.59 -2.58 20.31
C ASP A 102 12.69 -3.62 20.99
N PRO A 103 13.06 -4.91 21.00
CA PRO A 103 12.27 -5.96 21.62
C PRO A 103 12.23 -5.87 23.16
N SER A 104 13.08 -5.05 23.78
CA SER A 104 13.05 -4.80 25.22
C SER A 104 11.99 -3.75 25.61
N LEU A 105 11.50 -2.98 24.64
CA LEU A 105 10.44 -1.99 24.83
C LEU A 105 9.08 -2.59 24.45
N PRO A 106 7.99 -2.17 25.13
CA PRO A 106 6.65 -2.60 24.73
C PRO A 106 6.32 -2.06 23.32
N PRO A 107 5.42 -2.73 22.57
CA PRO A 107 4.94 -2.21 21.31
C PRO A 107 4.12 -0.93 21.50
N VAL A 108 4.31 0.04 20.61
CA VAL A 108 3.64 1.36 20.67
C VAL A 108 3.29 1.83 19.26
N VAL A 109 2.03 2.23 19.05
CA VAL A 109 1.62 2.89 17.79
C VAL A 109 2.08 4.35 17.72
N GLY A 110 2.10 4.89 16.51
CA GLY A 110 2.50 6.25 16.21
C GLY A 110 1.51 7.32 16.67
N PRO A 111 1.89 8.59 16.51
CA PRO A 111 1.13 9.73 16.99
C PRO A 111 -0.19 9.97 16.25
N GLY A 112 -0.44 9.27 15.14
CA GLY A 112 -1.54 9.55 14.22
C GLY A 112 -1.29 10.81 13.38
N ASN A 113 -2.31 11.22 12.62
CA ASN A 113 -2.32 12.38 11.74
C ASN A 113 -3.42 13.36 12.17
N SER A 114 -3.10 14.65 12.30
CA SER A 114 -4.11 15.69 12.50
C SER A 114 -4.60 16.21 11.15
N VAL A 115 -5.91 16.42 11.05
CA VAL A 115 -6.57 16.97 9.86
C VAL A 115 -7.48 18.12 10.28
N VAL A 116 -7.41 19.22 9.55
CA VAL A 116 -8.20 20.44 9.74
C VAL A 116 -8.97 20.72 8.46
N PHE A 117 -10.29 20.88 8.56
CA PHE A 117 -11.10 21.43 7.48
C PHE A 117 -11.50 22.85 7.85
N THR A 118 -11.24 23.79 6.96
CA THR A 118 -11.74 25.16 7.03
C THR A 118 -12.95 25.27 6.10
N TYR A 119 -14.07 25.78 6.61
CA TYR A 119 -15.32 25.88 5.87
C TYR A 119 -16.10 27.13 6.26
N ARG A 120 -17.02 27.57 5.39
CA ARG A 120 -17.97 28.65 5.68
C ARG A 120 -19.20 28.09 6.35
N ASP A 121 -19.57 28.62 7.50
CA ASP A 121 -20.76 28.22 8.24
C ASP A 121 -22.05 28.80 7.63
N SER A 122 -23.19 28.59 8.30
CA SER A 122 -24.50 29.12 7.84
C SER A 122 -24.58 30.65 7.84
N GLY A 123 -23.76 31.34 8.63
CA GLY A 123 -23.64 32.79 8.65
C GLY A 123 -22.69 33.34 7.58
N GLY A 124 -21.94 32.46 6.90
CA GLY A 124 -20.93 32.82 5.91
C GLY A 124 -19.54 33.09 6.50
N GLU A 125 -19.38 32.94 7.82
CA GLU A 125 -18.10 33.12 8.51
C GLU A 125 -17.22 31.87 8.37
N GLU A 126 -15.90 32.07 8.31
CA GLU A 126 -14.95 30.96 8.24
C GLU A 126 -14.76 30.31 9.61
N SER A 127 -15.02 29.01 9.65
CA SER A 127 -14.87 28.14 10.81
C SER A 127 -13.92 26.99 10.48
N ALA A 128 -13.32 26.39 11.50
CA ALA A 128 -12.44 25.24 11.36
C ALA A 128 -12.84 24.10 12.29
N ILE A 129 -12.71 22.87 11.80
CA ILE A 129 -12.88 21.66 12.58
C ILE A 129 -11.64 20.80 12.45
N THR A 130 -11.13 20.34 13.60
CA THR A 130 -9.92 19.52 13.68
C THR A 130 -10.26 18.14 14.22
N ARG A 131 -9.66 17.11 13.63
CA ARG A 131 -9.68 15.73 14.15
C ARG A 131 -8.29 15.12 14.06
N LEU A 132 -7.94 14.34 15.08
CA LEU A 132 -6.76 13.47 15.08
C LEU A 132 -7.21 12.06 14.67
N SER A 133 -6.40 11.37 13.87
CA SER A 133 -6.59 9.93 13.63
C SER A 133 -6.44 9.15 14.93
N GLY A 134 -7.09 7.99 15.00
CA GLY A 134 -7.03 7.15 16.19
C GLY A 134 -7.12 5.68 15.82
N PRO A 135 -6.47 4.79 16.58
CA PRO A 135 -6.52 3.35 16.31
C PRO A 135 -7.96 2.81 16.22
N GLY A 136 -8.26 2.08 15.16
CA GLY A 136 -9.58 1.49 14.91
C GLY A 136 -10.67 2.47 14.46
N MET A 137 -10.34 3.76 14.28
CA MET A 137 -11.29 4.80 13.89
C MET A 137 -11.31 4.97 12.37
N PRO A 138 -12.45 5.37 11.79
CA PRO A 138 -12.47 5.81 10.39
C PRO A 138 -11.46 6.95 10.14
N PRO A 139 -11.01 7.16 8.91
CA PRO A 139 -10.12 8.27 8.57
C PRO A 139 -10.69 9.64 9.00
N PRO A 140 -9.86 10.56 9.55
CA PRO A 140 -10.33 11.86 10.04
C PRO A 140 -11.10 12.68 9.00
N GLU A 141 -10.69 12.65 7.74
CA GLU A 141 -11.33 13.33 6.62
C GLU A 141 -12.80 12.90 6.47
N ILE A 142 -13.03 11.59 6.60
CA ILE A 142 -14.37 10.99 6.48
C ILE A 142 -15.21 11.32 7.71
N GLN A 143 -14.61 11.30 8.91
CA GLN A 143 -15.28 11.71 10.15
C GLN A 143 -15.74 13.16 10.09
N ILE A 144 -14.81 14.08 9.76
CA ILE A 144 -15.09 15.51 9.62
C ILE A 144 -16.18 15.73 8.58
N TRP A 145 -16.03 15.15 7.38
CA TRP A 145 -17.02 15.36 6.32
C TRP A 145 -18.41 14.83 6.69
N THR A 146 -18.49 13.73 7.42
CA THR A 146 -19.78 13.20 7.92
C THR A 146 -20.44 14.20 8.86
N GLU A 147 -19.68 14.80 9.78
CA GLU A 147 -20.16 15.82 10.70
C GLU A 147 -20.59 17.11 9.98
N LEU A 148 -19.77 17.61 9.06
CA LEU A 148 -20.09 18.78 8.22
C LEU A 148 -21.39 18.58 7.44
N ARG A 149 -21.60 17.39 6.84
CA ARG A 149 -22.84 17.07 6.15
C ARG A 149 -24.06 17.05 7.07
N TRP A 150 -23.92 16.54 8.29
CA TRP A 150 -25.00 16.61 9.28
C TRP A 150 -25.32 18.03 9.73
N MET A 151 -24.34 18.94 9.71
CA MET A 151 -24.54 20.37 9.94
C MET A 151 -25.10 21.11 8.70
N GLY A 152 -25.32 20.43 7.57
CA GLY A 152 -25.83 21.05 6.34
C GLY A 152 -24.78 21.82 5.53
N VAL A 153 -23.50 21.65 5.85
CA VAL A 153 -22.39 22.27 5.09
C VAL A 153 -22.27 21.55 3.75
N ARG A 154 -22.31 22.33 2.66
CA ARG A 154 -22.15 21.82 1.30
C ARG A 154 -20.67 21.65 0.95
N PRO A 155 -20.30 20.77 0.00
CA PRO A 155 -18.90 20.58 -0.38
C PRO A 155 -18.19 21.87 -0.78
N GLU A 156 -18.90 22.76 -1.49
CA GLU A 156 -18.36 24.03 -2.01
C GLU A 156 -18.14 25.07 -0.90
N ALA A 157 -18.69 24.84 0.30
CA ALA A 157 -18.45 25.69 1.46
C ALA A 157 -17.14 25.33 2.17
N VAL A 158 -16.52 24.18 1.87
CA VAL A 158 -15.19 23.83 2.38
C VAL A 158 -14.15 24.56 1.54
N VAL A 159 -13.37 25.43 2.19
CA VAL A 159 -12.41 26.32 1.52
C VAL A 159 -10.97 25.82 1.60
N GLY A 160 -10.66 24.95 2.57
CA GLY A 160 -9.32 24.38 2.70
C GLY A 160 -9.28 23.14 3.56
N VAL A 161 -8.34 22.26 3.24
CA VAL A 161 -8.00 21.08 4.05
C VAL A 161 -6.50 21.10 4.31
N HIS A 162 -6.11 21.00 5.58
CA HIS A 162 -4.72 20.86 5.99
C HIS A 162 -4.53 19.58 6.80
N SER A 163 -3.50 18.81 6.50
CA SER A 163 -3.12 17.62 7.27
C SER A 163 -1.65 17.65 7.67
N ASP A 164 -1.28 16.97 8.76
CA ASP A 164 0.14 16.84 9.10
C ASP A 164 0.89 16.01 8.06
N LEU A 165 0.30 14.90 7.61
CA LEU A 165 0.82 14.00 6.59
C LEU A 165 0.08 14.19 5.27
N TYR A 166 0.76 14.06 4.13
CA TYR A 166 0.12 14.06 2.81
C TYR A 166 -0.98 12.98 2.73
N PRO A 167 -2.20 13.32 2.26
CA PRO A 167 -3.31 12.38 2.18
C PRO A 167 -3.11 11.42 1.00
N ALA A 168 -2.30 10.38 1.19
CA ALA A 168 -1.94 9.43 0.16
C ALA A 168 -3.13 8.53 -0.26
N ASP A 169 -3.09 8.06 -1.51
CA ASP A 169 -4.04 7.09 -2.05
C ASP A 169 -3.63 5.67 -1.65
N LEU A 170 -3.88 5.33 -0.39
CA LEU A 170 -3.57 4.02 0.19
C LEU A 170 -4.84 3.24 0.59
N PRO A 171 -4.74 1.89 0.68
CA PRO A 171 -5.78 1.05 1.25
C PRO A 171 -6.22 1.50 2.65
N GLY A 172 -7.49 1.29 2.97
CA GLY A 172 -8.06 1.75 4.25
C GLY A 172 -8.77 3.10 4.17
N GLY A 173 -9.14 3.54 2.96
CA GLY A 173 -10.04 4.69 2.77
C GLY A 173 -9.65 5.62 1.64
N TYR A 174 -8.44 5.49 1.07
CA TYR A 174 -7.97 6.29 -0.07
C TYR A 174 -8.22 7.80 0.13
N HIS A 175 -7.69 8.35 1.22
CA HIS A 175 -8.09 9.66 1.74
C HIS A 175 -7.91 10.79 0.72
N GLY A 176 -6.78 10.79 -0.01
CA GLY A 176 -6.54 11.76 -1.09
C GLY A 176 -7.62 11.70 -2.17
N ARG A 177 -7.99 10.50 -2.61
CA ARG A 177 -9.09 10.29 -3.55
C ARG A 177 -10.42 10.69 -2.95
N PHE A 178 -10.71 10.32 -1.71
CA PHE A 178 -11.94 10.73 -1.04
C PHE A 178 -12.11 12.26 -1.05
N LEU A 179 -11.06 13.01 -0.70
CA LEU A 179 -11.06 14.47 -0.73
C LEU A 179 -11.32 15.00 -2.16
N ARG A 180 -10.62 14.46 -3.17
CA ARG A 180 -10.80 14.89 -4.57
C ARG A 180 -12.19 14.59 -5.13
N ASP A 181 -12.71 13.40 -4.85
CA ASP A 181 -14.00 12.94 -5.36
C ASP A 181 -15.17 13.65 -4.63
N THR A 182 -14.97 14.07 -3.38
CA THR A 182 -16.03 14.63 -2.52
C THR A 182 -16.04 16.16 -2.48
N LEU A 183 -14.87 16.80 -2.40
CA LEU A 183 -14.69 18.23 -2.15
C LEU A 183 -14.04 18.95 -3.35
N GLY A 184 -14.39 18.53 -4.57
CA GLY A 184 -13.71 18.94 -5.80
C GLY A 184 -13.28 20.42 -5.84
N GLY A 185 -11.99 20.66 -6.08
CA GLY A 185 -11.42 22.00 -6.18
C GLY A 185 -10.96 22.65 -4.86
N VAL A 186 -11.14 21.98 -3.70
CA VAL A 186 -10.62 22.47 -2.43
C VAL A 186 -9.08 22.50 -2.41
N GLU A 187 -8.50 23.51 -1.79
CA GLU A 187 -7.06 23.55 -1.54
C GLU A 187 -6.70 22.50 -0.48
N VAL A 188 -5.85 21.54 -0.86
CA VAL A 188 -5.31 20.52 0.04
C VAL A 188 -3.84 20.80 0.26
N SER A 189 -3.46 21.00 1.52
CA SER A 189 -2.07 21.23 1.93
C SER A 189 -1.66 20.24 3.02
N CYS A 190 -0.35 19.99 3.14
CA CYS A 190 0.17 19.15 4.21
C CYS A 190 1.52 19.65 4.75
N SER A 191 1.87 19.24 5.97
CA SER A 191 3.14 19.61 6.60
C SER A 191 4.31 18.69 6.22
N HIS A 192 4.05 17.41 5.99
CA HIS A 192 5.07 16.39 5.73
C HIS A 192 4.62 15.45 4.60
N ASP A 193 5.59 14.97 3.82
CA ASP A 193 5.34 13.94 2.80
C ASP A 193 4.80 12.66 3.44
N TYR A 194 3.92 11.96 2.75
CA TYR A 194 3.49 10.60 3.09
C TYR A 194 2.95 9.99 1.79
N GLY A 195 3.34 8.78 1.43
CA GLY A 195 3.32 8.43 0.01
C GLY A 195 3.03 6.98 -0.34
N PRO A 196 3.04 6.67 -1.65
CA PRO A 196 2.74 5.32 -2.15
C PRO A 196 3.81 4.29 -1.79
N THR A 197 5.02 4.74 -1.42
CA THR A 197 6.14 3.88 -1.03
C THR A 197 6.38 3.91 0.48
N ARG A 198 6.83 2.80 1.04
CA ARG A 198 7.23 2.60 2.43
C ARG A 198 8.25 3.64 2.86
N ALA A 199 9.23 3.93 2.02
CA ALA A 199 10.25 4.92 2.33
C ALA A 199 9.64 6.33 2.47
N ALA A 200 8.69 6.72 1.62
CA ALA A 200 8.01 8.00 1.73
C ALA A 200 7.16 8.09 3.01
N ARG A 201 6.43 7.01 3.34
CA ARG A 201 5.63 6.92 4.58
C ARG A 201 6.51 7.01 5.83
N ALA A 202 7.62 6.27 5.87
CA ALA A 202 8.57 6.28 6.97
C ALA A 202 9.20 7.67 7.18
N ARG A 203 9.62 8.35 6.10
CA ARG A 203 10.14 9.73 6.20
C ARG A 203 9.11 10.70 6.75
N GLY A 204 7.88 10.62 6.25
CA GLY A 204 6.76 11.44 6.73
C GLY A 204 6.51 11.29 8.22
N MET A 205 6.37 10.04 8.65
CA MET A 205 6.10 9.74 10.05
C MET A 205 7.26 10.14 10.96
N ALA A 206 8.51 9.97 10.52
CA ALA A 206 9.68 10.39 11.29
C ALA A 206 9.68 11.91 11.49
N ALA A 207 9.42 12.68 10.43
CA ALA A 207 9.31 14.13 10.51
C ALA A 207 8.15 14.59 11.42
N LEU A 208 7.03 13.89 11.40
CA LEU A 208 5.89 14.16 12.29
C LEU A 208 6.21 13.88 13.76
N VAL A 209 6.89 12.76 14.05
CA VAL A 209 7.34 12.44 15.41
C VAL A 209 8.29 13.52 15.94
N ASP A 210 9.30 13.89 15.15
CA ASP A 210 10.27 14.94 15.53
C ASP A 210 9.60 16.31 15.77
N ARG A 211 8.64 16.69 14.93
CA ARG A 211 7.85 17.91 15.11
C ARG A 211 7.01 17.84 16.38
N THR A 212 6.33 16.72 16.61
CA THR A 212 5.48 16.49 17.79
C THR A 212 6.29 16.62 19.08
N GLU A 213 7.48 16.02 19.12
CA GLU A 213 8.39 16.14 20.27
C GLU A 213 8.92 17.55 20.46
N THR A 214 9.23 18.25 19.36
CA THR A 214 9.69 19.64 19.41
C THR A 214 8.62 20.54 20.02
N VAL A 215 7.37 20.42 19.57
CA VAL A 215 6.24 21.17 20.13
C VAL A 215 6.07 20.83 21.61
N GLN A 216 6.11 19.56 22.00
CA GLN A 216 5.99 19.15 23.40
C GLN A 216 7.06 19.77 24.30
N ARG A 217 8.33 19.78 23.86
CA ARG A 217 9.42 20.44 24.58
C ARG A 217 9.18 21.93 24.77
N LEU A 218 8.66 22.61 23.74
CA LEU A 218 8.38 24.05 23.79
C LEU A 218 7.18 24.38 24.68
N THR A 219 6.14 23.56 24.70
CA THR A 219 4.91 23.81 25.49
C THR A 219 4.96 23.25 26.91
N GLY A 220 6.00 22.46 27.25
CA GLY A 220 6.08 21.74 28.53
C GLY A 220 5.02 20.64 28.69
N ALA A 221 4.48 20.13 27.57
CA ALA A 221 3.48 19.07 27.60
C ALA A 221 4.13 17.71 27.95
N ALA A 222 3.33 16.78 28.48
CA ALA A 222 3.81 15.44 28.78
C ALA A 222 4.32 14.73 27.50
N PRO A 223 5.46 14.02 27.57
CA PRO A 223 6.02 13.35 26.41
C PRO A 223 5.10 12.24 25.92
N ARG A 224 4.84 12.21 24.62
CA ARG A 224 4.17 11.06 23.99
C ARG A 224 5.18 9.93 23.78
N PRO A 225 4.75 8.66 23.87
CA PRO A 225 5.66 7.55 23.65
C PRO A 225 6.11 7.53 22.19
N ARG A 226 7.39 7.22 21.96
CA ARG A 226 7.88 6.99 20.60
C ARG A 226 7.27 5.69 20.06
N PRO A 227 6.97 5.62 18.75
CA PRO A 227 6.50 4.38 18.14
C PRO A 227 7.56 3.28 18.28
N ASN A 228 7.13 2.08 18.65
CA ASN A 228 7.97 0.88 18.68
C ASN A 228 7.21 -0.23 17.94
N ARG A 229 7.48 -0.35 16.64
CA ARG A 229 6.72 -1.21 15.73
C ARG A 229 7.32 -2.60 15.71
N VAL A 230 6.49 -3.61 15.91
CA VAL A 230 6.95 -4.99 15.76
C VAL A 230 7.19 -5.28 14.27
N PRO A 231 8.38 -5.75 13.87
CA PRO A 231 8.68 -6.13 12.49
C PRO A 231 7.70 -7.19 11.99
N PHE A 232 7.45 -7.23 10.68
CA PHE A 232 6.57 -8.25 10.13
C PHE A 232 7.13 -9.66 10.40
N PRO A 233 6.27 -10.60 10.85
CA PRO A 233 6.70 -11.96 11.13
C PRO A 233 7.09 -12.67 9.83
N PRO A 234 8.08 -13.58 9.85
CA PRO A 234 8.38 -14.42 8.72
C PRO A 234 7.20 -15.35 8.43
N GLY A 235 6.68 -15.31 7.21
CA GLY A 235 5.45 -16.00 6.84
C GLY A 235 5.65 -17.43 6.32
N GLY A 236 4.70 -18.31 6.67
CA GLY A 236 4.50 -19.63 6.05
C GLY A 236 3.07 -19.80 5.52
N PRO A 237 2.76 -20.89 4.79
CA PRO A 237 1.39 -21.19 4.40
C PRO A 237 0.51 -21.42 5.63
N GLY A 238 -0.56 -20.62 5.77
CA GLY A 238 -1.54 -20.82 6.84
C GLY A 238 -2.33 -22.11 6.69
N ARG A 239 -3.03 -22.51 7.76
CA ARG A 239 -3.83 -23.75 7.76
C ARG A 239 -5.00 -23.64 6.77
N PRO A 240 -5.16 -24.58 5.81
CA PRO A 240 -6.29 -24.56 4.89
C PRO A 240 -7.64 -24.63 5.60
N VAL A 241 -8.64 -23.96 5.03
CA VAL A 241 -10.04 -23.99 5.50
C VAL A 241 -10.93 -24.59 4.43
N THR A 242 -11.99 -25.29 4.84
CA THR A 242 -13.03 -25.75 3.91
C THR A 242 -14.01 -24.62 3.59
N ASP A 243 -14.58 -24.61 2.39
CA ASP A 243 -15.59 -23.60 2.02
C ASP A 243 -16.80 -23.60 2.97
N GLY A 244 -17.19 -24.77 3.51
CA GLY A 244 -18.29 -24.87 4.48
C GLY A 244 -17.97 -24.22 5.83
N MET A 245 -16.72 -24.31 6.30
CA MET A 245 -16.27 -23.56 7.48
C MET A 245 -16.20 -22.07 7.19
N LEU A 246 -15.62 -21.67 6.04
CA LEU A 246 -15.53 -20.28 5.64
C LEU A 246 -16.92 -19.63 5.50
N GLN A 247 -17.88 -20.34 4.92
CA GLN A 247 -19.28 -19.93 4.80
C GLN A 247 -19.88 -19.55 6.15
N ARG A 248 -19.68 -20.40 7.18
CA ARG A 248 -20.17 -20.13 8.54
C ARG A 248 -19.49 -18.91 9.12
N THR A 249 -18.17 -18.85 9.07
CA THR A 249 -17.39 -17.72 9.59
C THR A 249 -17.80 -16.38 8.96
N LEU A 250 -18.00 -16.36 7.64
CA LEU A 250 -18.47 -15.16 6.93
C LEU A 250 -19.88 -14.75 7.36
N SER A 251 -20.80 -15.71 7.47
CA SER A 251 -22.20 -15.45 7.84
C SER A 251 -22.35 -15.02 9.30
N GLU A 252 -21.43 -15.43 10.18
CA GLU A 252 -21.34 -14.96 11.57
C GLU A 252 -20.74 -13.56 11.67
N ALA A 253 -19.76 -13.22 10.81
CA ALA A 253 -19.03 -11.96 10.88
C ALA A 253 -19.73 -10.80 10.17
N PHE A 254 -20.48 -11.07 9.09
CA PHE A 254 -21.03 -10.03 8.22
C PHE A 254 -22.53 -10.18 8.01
N LEU A 255 -23.25 -9.06 8.06
CA LEU A 255 -24.69 -9.01 7.79
C LEU A 255 -25.03 -9.38 6.34
N GLN A 256 -24.15 -9.03 5.40
CA GLN A 256 -24.32 -9.34 3.98
C GLN A 256 -23.12 -10.17 3.49
N VAL A 257 -23.41 -11.39 3.04
CA VAL A 257 -22.45 -12.27 2.36
C VAL A 257 -22.98 -12.53 0.95
N ARG A 258 -22.20 -12.16 -0.05
CA ARG A 258 -22.54 -12.30 -1.46
C ARG A 258 -22.05 -13.63 -2.00
N ARG A 259 -23.00 -14.47 -2.41
CA ARG A 259 -22.75 -15.73 -3.12
C ARG A 259 -23.23 -15.59 -4.56
N TYR A 260 -22.49 -16.15 -5.51
CA TYR A 260 -22.77 -16.01 -6.92
C TYR A 260 -23.34 -17.30 -7.50
N GLY A 261 -24.31 -17.17 -8.42
CA GLY A 261 -24.92 -18.30 -9.11
C GLY A 261 -23.91 -19.07 -9.97
N ALA A 262 -24.15 -20.37 -10.14
CA ALA A 262 -23.26 -21.24 -10.91
C ALA A 262 -23.19 -20.84 -12.39
N ASP A 263 -24.28 -20.30 -12.93
CA ASP A 263 -24.38 -19.72 -14.28
C ASP A 263 -23.44 -18.52 -14.44
N LEU A 264 -23.51 -17.53 -13.55
CA LEU A 264 -22.64 -16.35 -13.58
C LEU A 264 -21.16 -16.72 -13.42
N LEU A 265 -20.88 -17.73 -12.60
CA LEU A 265 -19.52 -18.19 -12.35
C LEU A 265 -18.94 -18.98 -13.53
N ALA A 266 -19.75 -19.73 -14.26
CA ALA A 266 -19.31 -20.48 -15.44
C ALA A 266 -18.68 -19.56 -16.51
N ASP A 267 -19.27 -18.38 -16.70
CA ASP A 267 -18.83 -17.40 -17.72
C ASP A 267 -17.76 -16.41 -17.20
N SER A 268 -17.37 -16.51 -15.93
CA SER A 268 -16.48 -15.52 -15.27
C SER A 268 -15.01 -15.59 -15.68
N GLY A 269 -14.55 -16.68 -16.29
CA GLY A 269 -13.12 -16.91 -16.55
C GLY A 269 -12.25 -17.12 -15.30
N LEU A 270 -12.86 -17.22 -14.11
CA LEU A 270 -12.16 -17.49 -12.84
C LEU A 270 -11.70 -18.95 -12.74
N PRO A 271 -10.61 -19.25 -12.01
CA PRO A 271 -10.20 -20.63 -11.72
C PRO A 271 -11.29 -21.43 -10.97
N GLU A 272 -11.35 -22.74 -11.17
CA GLU A 272 -12.40 -23.61 -10.60
C GLU A 272 -12.48 -23.56 -9.07
N THR A 273 -11.31 -23.52 -8.41
CA THR A 273 -11.24 -23.39 -6.94
C THR A 273 -11.89 -22.10 -6.47
N VAL A 274 -11.66 -21.00 -7.19
CA VAL A 274 -12.24 -19.69 -6.87
C VAL A 274 -13.74 -19.67 -7.13
N ARG A 275 -14.21 -20.25 -8.25
CA ARG A 275 -15.65 -20.39 -8.52
C ARG A 275 -16.35 -21.16 -7.41
N THR A 276 -15.77 -22.27 -6.97
CA THR A 276 -16.31 -23.07 -5.86
C THR A 276 -16.42 -22.26 -4.57
N THR A 277 -15.38 -21.53 -4.19
CA THR A 277 -15.39 -20.68 -2.99
C THR A 277 -16.41 -19.54 -3.11
N LEU A 278 -16.50 -18.85 -4.25
CA LEU A 278 -17.46 -17.76 -4.47
C LEU A 278 -18.93 -18.23 -4.50
N GLY A 279 -19.19 -19.43 -4.99
CA GLY A 279 -20.53 -20.03 -5.01
C GLY A 279 -20.95 -20.54 -3.63
N ARG A 280 -20.05 -21.20 -2.89
CA ARG A 280 -20.36 -21.83 -1.59
C ARG A 280 -20.18 -20.87 -0.41
N ALA A 281 -18.97 -20.36 -0.22
CA ALA A 281 -18.65 -19.48 0.91
C ALA A 281 -19.14 -18.06 0.66
N GLY A 282 -18.83 -17.51 -0.51
CA GLY A 282 -19.12 -16.13 -0.91
C GLY A 282 -18.05 -15.13 -0.49
N LEU A 283 -18.36 -13.84 -0.67
CA LEU A 283 -17.55 -12.70 -0.24
C LEU A 283 -18.33 -11.85 0.77
N PRO A 284 -17.68 -11.15 1.71
CA PRO A 284 -18.37 -10.10 2.46
C PRO A 284 -18.89 -9.02 1.50
N GLY A 285 -20.14 -8.59 1.69
CA GLY A 285 -20.76 -7.58 0.83
C GLY A 285 -20.06 -6.23 0.93
N LEU A 286 -19.75 -5.81 2.15
CA LEU A 286 -19.03 -4.58 2.46
C LEU A 286 -18.22 -4.76 3.75
N VAL A 287 -16.94 -4.41 3.70
CA VAL A 287 -16.05 -4.15 4.82
C VAL A 287 -15.65 -2.67 4.70
N PRO A 288 -16.22 -1.77 5.53
CA PRO A 288 -16.08 -0.32 5.32
C PRO A 288 -14.63 0.12 5.11
N TYR A 289 -14.37 0.89 4.05
CA TYR A 289 -13.04 1.40 3.65
C TYR A 289 -12.01 0.38 3.14
N PHE A 290 -12.31 -0.92 3.23
CA PHE A 290 -11.37 -1.99 2.90
C PHE A 290 -11.83 -2.87 1.73
N PHE A 291 -13.12 -3.14 1.61
CA PHE A 291 -13.62 -4.01 0.55
C PHE A 291 -15.13 -3.84 0.30
N ALA A 292 -15.53 -3.86 -0.96
CA ALA A 292 -16.91 -3.99 -1.40
C ALA A 292 -16.98 -5.02 -2.54
N ALA A 293 -17.80 -6.05 -2.38
CA ALA A 293 -17.99 -7.08 -3.41
C ALA A 293 -18.85 -6.55 -4.56
N ASP A 294 -18.46 -6.87 -5.80
CA ASP A 294 -19.23 -6.47 -6.98
C ASP A 294 -20.64 -7.08 -6.96
N SER A 295 -21.64 -6.31 -7.37
CA SER A 295 -23.04 -6.71 -7.29
C SER A 295 -23.61 -6.99 -8.68
N PRO A 296 -24.27 -8.14 -8.92
CA PRO A 296 -24.98 -8.38 -10.19
C PRO A 296 -26.06 -7.32 -10.46
N ASN A 297 -26.68 -6.77 -9.41
CA ASN A 297 -27.71 -5.73 -9.52
C ASN A 297 -27.15 -4.34 -9.87
N HIS A 298 -25.85 -4.14 -9.65
CA HIS A 298 -25.15 -2.89 -9.95
C HIS A 298 -23.72 -3.23 -10.38
N PRO A 299 -23.57 -3.80 -11.60
CA PRO A 299 -22.28 -4.29 -12.05
C PRO A 299 -21.28 -3.14 -12.20
N PRO A 300 -19.97 -3.39 -11.97
CA PRO A 300 -18.96 -2.38 -12.18
C PRO A 300 -18.85 -2.02 -13.67
N ALA A 301 -18.17 -0.93 -13.99
CA ALA A 301 -17.79 -0.60 -15.36
C ALA A 301 -17.06 -1.80 -16.00
N GLY A 302 -17.49 -2.21 -17.20
CA GLY A 302 -16.99 -3.42 -17.87
C GLY A 302 -17.84 -4.69 -17.62
N GLY A 303 -18.76 -4.66 -16.65
CA GLY A 303 -19.63 -5.79 -16.32
C GLY A 303 -19.15 -6.65 -15.14
N LEU A 304 -20.01 -7.54 -14.66
CA LEU A 304 -19.67 -8.47 -13.58
C LEU A 304 -18.57 -9.44 -14.03
N PHE A 305 -17.55 -9.66 -13.19
CA PHE A 305 -16.38 -10.50 -13.50
C PHE A 305 -15.62 -10.10 -14.77
N CYS A 306 -15.66 -8.82 -15.17
CA CYS A 306 -14.76 -8.35 -16.22
C CYS A 306 -13.30 -8.40 -15.79
N ASP A 307 -12.39 -8.58 -16.75
CA ASP A 307 -10.97 -8.45 -16.48
C ASP A 307 -10.57 -6.99 -16.21
N ALA A 308 -9.44 -6.79 -15.53
CA ALA A 308 -8.99 -5.47 -15.12
C ALA A 308 -8.71 -4.55 -16.30
N ALA A 309 -8.24 -5.05 -17.45
CA ALA A 309 -8.03 -4.21 -18.62
C ALA A 309 -9.36 -3.72 -19.20
N THR A 310 -10.37 -4.59 -19.29
CA THR A 310 -11.74 -4.23 -19.70
C THR A 310 -12.35 -3.22 -18.73
N HIS A 311 -12.18 -3.42 -17.42
CA HIS A 311 -12.63 -2.47 -16.40
C HIS A 311 -12.01 -1.07 -16.57
N LEU A 312 -10.68 -1.00 -16.75
CA LEU A 312 -9.96 0.27 -16.92
C LEU A 312 -10.36 0.99 -18.21
N ARG A 313 -10.48 0.26 -19.34
CA ARG A 313 -10.96 0.82 -20.60
C ARG A 313 -12.37 1.38 -20.49
N ALA A 314 -13.27 0.67 -19.82
CA ALA A 314 -14.64 1.14 -19.57
C ALA A 314 -14.69 2.39 -18.68
N ARG A 315 -13.64 2.65 -17.90
CA ARG A 315 -13.46 3.88 -17.11
C ARG A 315 -12.75 5.01 -17.88
N GLY A 316 -12.38 4.79 -19.15
CA GLY A 316 -11.64 5.76 -19.95
C GLY A 316 -10.15 5.86 -19.64
N VAL A 317 -9.57 4.85 -18.97
CA VAL A 317 -8.14 4.81 -18.67
C VAL A 317 -7.40 4.12 -19.81
N GLU A 318 -6.49 4.85 -20.45
CA GLU A 318 -5.65 4.30 -21.50
C GLU A 318 -4.51 3.47 -20.89
N VAL A 319 -4.47 2.19 -21.23
CA VAL A 319 -3.41 1.27 -20.81
C VAL A 319 -2.65 0.80 -22.06
N PRO A 320 -1.30 0.95 -22.11
CA PRO A 320 -0.50 0.46 -23.22
C PRO A 320 -0.71 -1.04 -23.49
N GLY A 321 -0.62 -1.46 -24.76
CA GLY A 321 -0.91 -2.84 -25.19
C GLY A 321 -0.31 -3.95 -24.32
N PRO A 322 1.02 -3.97 -24.09
CA PRO A 322 1.65 -5.03 -23.27
C PRO A 322 1.18 -5.05 -21.81
N ALA A 323 0.89 -3.87 -21.23
CA ALA A 323 0.35 -3.77 -19.88
C ALA A 323 -1.11 -4.23 -19.84
N ALA A 324 -1.88 -3.93 -20.87
CA ALA A 324 -3.27 -4.35 -20.98
C ALA A 324 -3.42 -5.89 -21.12
N GLU A 325 -2.50 -6.55 -21.82
CA GLU A 325 -2.45 -8.02 -21.88
C GLU A 325 -2.18 -8.64 -20.50
N THR A 326 -1.28 -8.03 -19.73
CA THR A 326 -1.00 -8.48 -18.35
C THR A 326 -2.22 -8.27 -17.45
N LEU A 327 -2.89 -7.13 -17.56
CA LEU A 327 -4.09 -6.81 -16.77
C LEU A 327 -5.31 -7.67 -17.14
N ALA A 328 -5.37 -8.18 -18.37
CA ALA A 328 -6.44 -9.10 -18.79
C ALA A 328 -6.42 -10.43 -18.01
N GLU A 329 -5.32 -10.76 -17.34
CA GLU A 329 -5.20 -11.96 -16.49
C GLU A 329 -5.82 -11.79 -15.09
N TYR A 330 -6.34 -10.61 -14.76
CA TYR A 330 -6.91 -10.29 -13.45
C TYR A 330 -8.41 -10.09 -13.56
N VAL A 331 -9.20 -11.05 -13.07
CA VAL A 331 -10.67 -11.00 -13.10
C VAL A 331 -11.19 -10.29 -11.86
N ARG A 332 -11.93 -9.19 -12.03
CA ARG A 332 -12.42 -8.36 -10.94
C ARG A 332 -13.50 -9.09 -10.12
N ILE A 333 -13.42 -8.98 -8.80
CA ILE A 333 -14.40 -9.51 -7.83
C ILE A 333 -14.95 -8.45 -6.86
N GLY A 334 -14.36 -7.26 -6.83
CA GLY A 334 -14.77 -6.15 -5.96
C GLY A 334 -13.87 -4.93 -6.07
N SER A 335 -13.95 -4.05 -5.07
CA SER A 335 -13.09 -2.87 -4.93
C SER A 335 -12.77 -2.61 -3.48
N ASP A 336 -11.58 -2.08 -3.20
CA ASP A 336 -11.21 -1.56 -1.89
C ASP A 336 -11.45 -0.05 -1.74
N GLY A 337 -12.22 0.54 -2.68
CA GLY A 337 -12.54 1.95 -2.74
C GLY A 337 -11.64 2.73 -3.70
N GLY A 338 -10.38 2.34 -3.86
CA GLY A 338 -9.40 3.01 -4.73
C GLY A 338 -8.96 2.18 -5.94
N GLY A 339 -8.84 0.86 -5.76
CA GLY A 339 -8.47 -0.12 -6.77
C GLY A 339 -9.59 -1.12 -7.08
N ALA A 340 -9.39 -1.87 -8.16
CA ALA A 340 -10.17 -3.07 -8.48
C ALA A 340 -9.55 -4.28 -7.79
N VAL A 341 -10.28 -4.92 -6.88
CA VAL A 341 -9.86 -6.17 -6.26
C VAL A 341 -10.16 -7.29 -7.25
N ALA A 342 -9.14 -8.03 -7.67
CA ALA A 342 -9.21 -8.99 -8.74
C ALA A 342 -8.42 -10.27 -8.42
N VAL A 343 -8.81 -11.35 -9.08
CA VAL A 343 -8.22 -12.68 -8.97
C VAL A 343 -7.39 -12.94 -10.20
N ARG A 344 -6.14 -13.35 -10.01
CA ARG A 344 -5.25 -13.75 -11.10
C ARG A 344 -5.67 -15.13 -11.64
N ARG A 345 -5.94 -15.23 -12.95
CA ARG A 345 -6.30 -16.50 -13.60
C ARG A 345 -5.08 -17.24 -14.20
N GLY A 346 -4.09 -16.50 -14.68
CA GLY A 346 -2.86 -17.04 -15.25
C GLY A 346 -1.84 -17.49 -14.20
N ALA A 347 -0.82 -18.23 -14.64
CA ALA A 347 0.31 -18.66 -13.82
C ALA A 347 1.47 -17.62 -13.82
N PRO A 348 2.40 -17.66 -12.85
CA PRO A 348 2.29 -18.38 -11.55
C PRO A 348 1.17 -17.80 -10.67
N ASP A 349 0.87 -18.46 -9.55
CA ASP A 349 -0.07 -17.95 -8.52
C ASP A 349 -1.54 -17.80 -8.95
N THR A 350 -2.01 -18.72 -9.81
CA THR A 350 -3.43 -18.82 -10.17
C THR A 350 -4.32 -18.88 -8.92
N GLY A 351 -5.32 -18.00 -8.87
CA GLY A 351 -6.27 -17.88 -7.76
C GLY A 351 -5.88 -16.84 -6.71
N SER A 352 -4.68 -16.25 -6.79
CA SER A 352 -4.25 -15.16 -5.90
C SER A 352 -5.06 -13.88 -6.10
N VAL A 353 -5.22 -13.11 -5.03
CA VAL A 353 -5.98 -11.86 -4.97
C VAL A 353 -5.02 -10.68 -5.03
N TRP A 354 -5.37 -9.71 -5.87
CA TRP A 354 -4.59 -8.50 -6.14
C TRP A 354 -5.52 -7.29 -6.15
N VAL A 355 -4.96 -6.11 -5.90
CA VAL A 355 -5.61 -4.82 -6.16
C VAL A 355 -4.93 -4.18 -7.34
N ILE A 356 -5.72 -3.78 -8.35
CA ILE A 356 -5.27 -3.02 -9.51
C ILE A 356 -5.70 -1.57 -9.33
N ASP A 357 -4.74 -0.67 -9.22
CA ASP A 357 -5.00 0.76 -9.09
C ASP A 357 -5.76 1.27 -10.33
N VAL A 358 -6.90 1.93 -10.12
CA VAL A 358 -7.80 2.31 -11.22
C VAL A 358 -7.30 3.47 -12.07
N ARG A 359 -6.17 4.09 -11.72
CA ARG A 359 -5.60 5.24 -12.46
C ARG A 359 -4.35 4.85 -13.23
N THR A 360 -3.51 4.02 -12.62
CA THR A 360 -2.17 3.68 -13.10
C THR A 360 -2.08 2.25 -13.62
N GLY A 361 -3.01 1.39 -13.24
CA GLY A 361 -2.92 -0.05 -13.50
C GLY A 361 -1.87 -0.77 -12.66
N ALA A 362 -1.24 -0.08 -11.69
CA ALA A 362 -0.29 -0.70 -10.78
C ALA A 362 -0.97 -1.80 -9.96
N SER A 363 -0.34 -2.97 -9.89
CA SER A 363 -0.86 -4.13 -9.18
C SER A 363 -0.21 -4.28 -7.81
N ARG A 364 -1.01 -4.52 -6.79
CA ARG A 364 -0.56 -4.83 -5.42
C ARG A 364 -1.10 -6.18 -4.98
N TYR A 365 -0.22 -7.06 -4.50
CA TYR A 365 -0.62 -8.36 -3.98
C TYR A 365 -1.44 -8.21 -2.69
N VAL A 366 -2.47 -9.04 -2.53
CA VAL A 366 -3.37 -9.04 -1.37
C VAL A 366 -3.26 -10.34 -0.62
N ASN A 367 -3.60 -11.47 -1.25
CA ASN A 367 -3.60 -12.79 -0.61
C ASN A 367 -3.36 -13.89 -1.62
N ARG A 368 -2.96 -15.06 -1.13
CA ARG A 368 -2.69 -16.22 -1.98
C ARG A 368 -3.94 -16.85 -2.58
N SER A 369 -5.10 -16.67 -1.94
CA SER A 369 -6.39 -17.10 -2.46
C SER A 369 -7.53 -16.28 -1.87
N VAL A 370 -8.72 -16.42 -2.48
CA VAL A 370 -9.96 -15.80 -2.01
C VAL A 370 -10.35 -16.27 -0.61
N ALA A 371 -10.04 -17.53 -0.24
CA ALA A 371 -10.37 -18.06 1.07
C ALA A 371 -9.57 -17.36 2.19
N GLU A 372 -8.25 -17.20 2.01
CA GLU A 372 -7.40 -16.44 2.93
C GLU A 372 -7.80 -14.97 2.97
N PHE A 373 -8.09 -14.34 1.83
CA PHE A 373 -8.57 -12.96 1.77
C PHE A 373 -9.82 -12.75 2.62
N CYS A 374 -10.82 -13.61 2.47
CA CYS A 374 -12.03 -13.56 3.29
C CYS A 374 -11.74 -13.73 4.79
N ARG A 375 -10.83 -14.62 5.17
CA ARG A 375 -10.44 -14.82 6.58
C ARG A 375 -9.73 -13.59 7.16
N CYS A 376 -8.81 -12.99 6.41
CA CYS A 376 -8.14 -11.76 6.81
C CYS A 376 -9.13 -10.59 6.96
N LEU A 377 -10.12 -10.47 6.06
CA LEU A 377 -11.20 -9.48 6.19
C LEU A 377 -12.09 -9.71 7.43
N VAL A 378 -12.42 -10.97 7.75
CA VAL A 378 -13.13 -11.30 9.00
C VAL A 378 -12.30 -10.86 10.20
N LEU A 379 -11.00 -11.20 10.21
CA LEU A 379 -10.09 -10.82 11.28
C LEU A 379 -10.06 -9.29 11.45
N LEU A 380 -9.84 -8.54 10.37
CA LEU A 380 -9.83 -7.08 10.37
C LEU A 380 -11.13 -6.49 10.94
N SER A 381 -12.29 -7.00 10.50
CA SER A 381 -13.59 -6.52 10.96
C SER A 381 -13.83 -6.69 12.46
N ARG A 382 -13.21 -7.72 13.05
CA ARG A 382 -13.27 -8.00 14.49
C ARG A 382 -12.23 -7.21 15.27
N THR A 383 -11.06 -6.95 14.69
CA THR A 383 -9.96 -6.22 15.34
C THR A 383 -10.21 -4.73 15.43
N LEU A 384 -10.60 -4.06 14.34
CA LEU A 384 -10.69 -2.58 14.34
C LEU A 384 -11.52 -2.01 15.50
N PRO A 385 -12.72 -2.54 15.83
CA PRO A 385 -13.49 -2.01 16.96
C PRO A 385 -12.79 -2.13 18.32
N THR A 386 -11.90 -3.10 18.53
CA THR A 386 -11.23 -3.33 19.83
C THR A 386 -10.11 -2.33 20.10
N LEU A 387 -9.60 -1.67 19.06
CA LEU A 387 -8.54 -0.67 19.11
C LEU A 387 -9.06 0.74 19.47
N ARG A 388 -10.36 0.99 19.28
CA ARG A 388 -10.96 2.31 19.50
C ARG A 388 -10.81 2.79 20.93
N GLY A 389 -10.32 4.01 21.09
CA GLY A 389 -10.15 4.65 22.41
C GLY A 389 -9.05 4.02 23.28
N ARG A 390 -8.26 3.09 22.76
CA ARG A 390 -7.10 2.52 23.46
C ARG A 390 -5.96 3.53 23.50
N ASP A 391 -5.17 3.50 24.57
CA ASP A 391 -3.90 4.22 24.63
C ASP A 391 -2.88 3.61 23.64
N PRO A 392 -1.79 4.34 23.30
CA PRO A 392 -0.83 3.89 22.30
C PRO A 392 -0.16 2.53 22.59
N TYR A 393 0.03 2.15 23.86
CA TYR A 393 0.62 0.87 24.22
C TYR A 393 -0.38 -0.27 24.08
N ALA A 394 -1.62 -0.05 24.53
CA ALA A 394 -2.69 -1.03 24.36
C ALA A 394 -3.05 -1.25 22.90
N ALA A 395 -3.11 -0.18 22.10
CA ALA A 395 -3.26 -0.27 20.66
C ALA A 395 -2.06 -1.01 20.02
N GLY A 396 -0.83 -0.70 20.43
CA GLY A 396 0.38 -1.37 19.92
C GLY A 396 0.36 -2.88 20.13
N ARG A 397 -0.06 -3.35 21.30
CA ARG A 397 -0.26 -4.79 21.54
C ARG A 397 -1.32 -5.39 20.61
N GLY A 398 -2.46 -4.72 20.44
CA GLY A 398 -3.52 -5.18 19.55
C GLY A 398 -3.10 -5.24 18.07
N VAL A 399 -2.29 -4.29 17.61
CA VAL A 399 -1.73 -4.31 16.23
C VAL A 399 -0.73 -5.46 16.08
N ALA A 400 0.13 -5.70 17.06
CA ALA A 400 1.06 -6.84 17.05
C ALA A 400 0.30 -8.19 16.99
N GLU A 401 -0.73 -8.37 17.83
CA GLU A 401 -1.57 -9.57 17.82
C GLU A 401 -2.30 -9.76 16.48
N PHE A 402 -2.81 -8.67 15.90
CA PHE A 402 -3.45 -8.70 14.58
C PHE A 402 -2.47 -9.10 13.47
N GLN A 403 -1.25 -8.57 13.51
CA GLN A 403 -0.19 -8.88 12.56
C GLN A 403 0.20 -10.37 12.60
N GLU A 404 0.40 -10.94 13.79
CA GLU A 404 0.65 -12.38 13.94
C GLU A 404 -0.52 -13.22 13.41
N ALA A 405 -1.75 -12.85 13.76
CA ALA A 405 -2.94 -13.56 13.29
C ALA A 405 -3.14 -13.47 11.76
N LEU A 406 -2.73 -12.38 11.11
CA LEU A 406 -2.70 -12.29 9.65
C LEU A 406 -1.68 -13.27 9.06
N ALA A 407 -0.48 -13.35 9.63
CA ALA A 407 0.56 -14.26 9.15
C ALA A 407 0.18 -15.75 9.33
N ASP A 408 -0.54 -16.08 10.40
CA ASP A 408 -1.10 -17.42 10.64
C ASP A 408 -2.16 -17.82 9.60
N ILE A 409 -2.90 -16.85 9.05
CA ILE A 409 -3.87 -17.07 7.98
C ILE A 409 -3.14 -17.16 6.63
N ASP A 410 -2.27 -16.20 6.33
CA ASP A 410 -1.53 -16.12 5.09
C ASP A 410 -0.21 -15.35 5.27
N GLY A 411 0.88 -16.06 5.53
CA GLY A 411 2.19 -15.42 5.72
C GLY A 411 2.73 -14.67 4.49
N SER A 412 2.19 -14.94 3.29
CA SER A 412 2.63 -14.26 2.06
C SER A 412 2.27 -12.78 2.05
N VAL A 413 1.32 -12.34 2.87
CA VAL A 413 0.88 -10.94 2.93
C VAL A 413 1.96 -9.98 3.42
N PHE A 414 3.00 -10.49 4.08
CA PHE A 414 4.17 -9.73 4.54
C PHE A 414 5.46 -10.03 3.76
N GLY A 415 5.37 -10.75 2.63
CA GLY A 415 6.54 -11.06 1.80
C GLY A 415 7.20 -9.83 1.16
N ASP A 416 6.43 -8.75 1.01
CA ASP A 416 6.88 -7.43 0.55
C ASP A 416 6.09 -6.37 1.34
N PRO A 417 6.75 -5.34 1.90
CA PRO A 417 6.05 -4.32 2.69
C PRO A 417 5.15 -3.40 1.87
N GLU A 418 5.17 -3.46 0.54
CA GLU A 418 4.20 -2.80 -0.33
C GLU A 418 2.96 -3.65 -0.61
N HIS A 419 2.88 -4.88 -0.10
CA HIS A 419 1.66 -5.68 -0.15
C HIS A 419 0.50 -4.98 0.57
N TRP A 420 -0.73 -5.30 0.17
CA TRP A 420 -1.93 -4.59 0.60
C TRP A 420 -2.12 -4.63 2.12
N TRP A 421 -1.97 -5.80 2.75
CA TRP A 421 -2.05 -5.94 4.20
C TRP A 421 -0.85 -5.33 4.93
N ALA A 422 0.35 -5.43 4.37
CA ALA A 422 1.53 -4.81 4.96
C ALA A 422 1.35 -3.28 5.08
N VAL A 423 0.82 -2.64 4.03
CA VAL A 423 0.50 -1.20 4.04
C VAL A 423 -0.61 -0.86 5.04
N ILE A 424 -1.63 -1.71 5.20
CA ILE A 424 -2.67 -1.50 6.23
C ILE A 424 -2.09 -1.60 7.63
N VAL A 425 -1.30 -2.63 7.91
CA VAL A 425 -0.68 -2.83 9.23
C VAL A 425 0.33 -1.71 9.52
N GLU A 426 1.08 -1.24 8.53
CA GLU A 426 1.95 -0.07 8.67
C GLU A 426 1.15 1.18 9.06
N GLN A 427 0.01 1.43 8.41
CA GLN A 427 -0.88 2.54 8.76
C GLN A 427 -1.50 2.40 10.15
N MET A 428 -1.81 1.17 10.60
CA MET A 428 -2.24 0.92 11.98
C MET A 428 -1.11 1.20 12.98
N TRP A 429 0.13 0.80 12.66
CA TRP A 429 1.31 1.16 13.44
C TRP A 429 1.60 2.66 13.45
N ASP A 430 1.27 3.38 12.39
CA ASP A 430 1.35 4.84 12.31
C ASP A 430 0.27 5.56 13.16
N GLY A 431 -0.75 4.83 13.62
CA GLY A 431 -1.90 5.38 14.33
C GLY A 431 -2.94 6.02 13.40
N LEU A 432 -2.95 5.65 12.11
CA LEU A 432 -3.83 6.22 11.09
C LEU A 432 -5.14 5.44 10.91
N LEU A 433 -5.17 4.17 11.30
CA LEU A 433 -6.30 3.25 11.10
C LEU A 433 -6.75 2.53 12.37
#